data_AF-A0AAE0SEW8-F1
#
_entry.id   AF-A0AAE0SEW8-F1
#
_cell.length_a   1.000
_cell.length_b   1.000
_cell.length_c   1.000
_cell.angle_alpha   90.00
_cell.angle_beta   90.00
_cell.angle_gamma   90.00
#
_symmetry.space_group_name_H-M   'P 1'
#
loop_
_entity.id
_entity.type
_entity.pdbx_description
1 polymer ?
#
loop_
_entity_poly.entity_id
_entity_poly.type
_entity_poly.pdbx_seq_one_letter_code
_entity_poly.pdbx_strand_id
1 'polypeptide(L)'
;MKLFTFLFMTGISFTLGLFLGLLIHLPPSSLPATFIQDGFGGSRIRRNLQTVGNVWSEPDIKALPWIGSIKQYSAEADYSPLSPGLSSAENKPQVGSSTQKSGNLETINRILSDQSDSIVYADSKQNKLAYNDTDDGRTGDHVSRIQGSIELNRKVGHLEKSAVEIVLDQRKNDSFSQSPYSFNNHNQTDSRFSRENILADGIFWAPSIELSCPSGFSSNDHANWKKKAKFGKIVKMEEGCGRMQNRLLIFQDASKACARYRLNTDQIQGEIYSYYLGKLLGIKNLAPSTLQIVNLRDNQWSMVHDHLTNSQWSEEKPVIFAQWIDNLSPAYIPHEFREQENRYLQPDLDYLSNKNKSELCELLQWSDLIIFDYLTANLDRVVNNMFNKQWNDQMMNRPAHNLEKSSDGHLVFLDNESGLFHGYRLLDKYAPFHQVLLDSLCVFRKSTIDTIERLVKSESIGDELQKLFEANEPLFKYIPKLQKKNIQILNQRLFDIYRQFQRCYSLYNKK
;
A
#
# COMPACT_ATOMS: atom_id res chain seq x y z
N MET A 1 55.09 30.21 -37.97
CA MET A 1 54.81 31.03 -36.76
C MET A 1 53.53 31.88 -36.86
N LYS A 2 53.39 32.83 -37.81
CA LYS A 2 52.29 33.84 -37.77
C LYS A 2 50.85 33.30 -37.67
N LEU A 3 50.54 32.13 -38.23
CA LEU A 3 49.20 31.53 -38.15
C LEU A 3 48.84 31.04 -36.72
N PHE A 4 49.82 30.58 -35.95
CA PHE A 4 49.60 30.05 -34.60
C PHE A 4 49.27 31.16 -33.60
N THR A 5 49.88 32.34 -33.77
CA THR A 5 49.63 33.52 -32.92
C THR A 5 48.22 34.07 -33.09
N PHE A 6 47.64 33.98 -34.30
CA PHE A 6 46.29 34.48 -34.60
C PHE A 6 45.19 33.60 -33.99
N LEU A 7 45.35 32.26 -34.04
CA LEU A 7 44.47 31.29 -33.38
C LEU A 7 44.51 31.41 -31.85
N PHE A 8 45.68 31.69 -31.27
CA PHE A 8 45.80 31.82 -29.81
C PHE A 8 45.14 33.10 -29.27
N MET A 9 45.26 34.23 -29.98
CA MET A 9 44.67 35.51 -29.56
C MET A 9 43.14 35.55 -29.70
N THR A 10 42.58 34.87 -30.70
CA THR A 10 41.13 34.81 -30.91
C THR A 10 40.43 33.93 -29.87
N GLY A 11 41.04 32.81 -29.46
CA GLY A 11 40.51 31.96 -28.38
C GLY A 11 40.42 32.68 -27.02
N ILE A 12 41.47 33.42 -26.63
CA ILE A 12 41.51 34.13 -25.35
C ILE A 12 40.43 35.22 -25.27
N SER A 13 40.23 35.97 -26.36
CA SER A 13 39.23 37.04 -26.43
C SER A 13 37.80 36.51 -26.28
N PHE A 14 37.50 35.35 -26.87
CA PHE A 14 36.20 34.69 -26.75
C PHE A 14 35.93 34.19 -25.32
N THR A 15 36.92 33.56 -24.68
CA THR A 15 36.77 33.07 -23.30
C THR A 15 36.63 34.19 -22.26
N LEU A 16 37.35 35.31 -22.42
CA LEU A 16 37.20 36.46 -21.53
C LEU A 16 35.83 37.15 -21.69
N GLY A 17 35.32 37.27 -22.92
CA GLY A 17 33.99 37.82 -23.17
C GLY A 17 32.86 37.01 -22.50
N LEU A 18 32.95 35.68 -22.53
CA LEU A 18 32.01 34.79 -21.86
C LEU A 18 32.09 34.89 -20.33
N PHE A 19 33.29 34.97 -19.76
CA PHE A 19 33.48 35.09 -18.30
C PHE A 19 32.99 36.43 -17.74
N LEU A 20 33.21 37.53 -18.46
CA LEU A 20 32.72 38.86 -18.08
C LEU A 20 31.20 39.01 -18.26
N GLY A 21 30.60 38.34 -19.26
CA GLY A 21 29.14 38.33 -19.44
C GLY A 21 28.39 37.63 -18.30
N LEU A 22 28.96 36.56 -17.74
CA LEU A 22 28.35 35.80 -16.63
C LEU A 22 28.44 36.50 -15.26
N LEU A 23 29.37 37.43 -15.07
CA LEU A 23 29.57 38.14 -13.80
C LEU A 23 28.60 39.31 -13.55
N ILE A 24 27.73 39.65 -14.52
CA ILE A 24 26.84 40.82 -14.44
C ILE A 24 25.43 40.48 -13.90
N HIS A 25 25.12 39.21 -13.63
CA HIS A 25 23.74 38.74 -13.36
C HIS A 25 23.52 38.02 -12.01
N LEU A 26 24.28 38.36 -10.96
CA LEU A 26 24.05 37.81 -9.60
C LEU A 26 23.63 38.90 -8.59
N PRO A 27 22.48 38.76 -7.91
CA PRO A 27 22.09 39.64 -6.81
C PRO A 27 22.87 39.32 -5.51
N PRO A 28 23.12 40.30 -4.63
CA PRO A 28 23.94 40.11 -3.42
C PRO A 28 23.13 39.69 -2.17
N SER A 29 23.86 39.24 -1.13
CA SER A 29 23.44 38.92 0.25
C SER A 29 22.64 37.60 0.47
N SER A 30 22.82 36.81 1.55
CA SER A 30 23.82 36.84 2.65
C SER A 30 23.91 35.50 3.43
N LEU A 31 25.05 35.27 4.09
CA LEU A 31 25.32 34.33 5.21
C LEU A 31 25.86 35.18 6.39
N PRO A 32 25.86 34.79 7.70
CA PRO A 32 26.22 33.48 8.31
C PRO A 32 25.23 33.06 9.46
N ALA A 33 25.49 32.23 10.52
CA ALA A 33 26.72 31.68 11.09
C ALA A 33 26.62 30.34 11.90
N THR A 34 27.82 29.85 12.20
CA THR A 34 28.40 28.74 13.00
C THR A 34 28.22 28.74 14.56
N PHE A 35 28.73 27.66 15.23
CA PHE A 35 29.03 27.43 16.69
C PHE A 35 27.89 26.86 17.60
N ILE A 36 28.09 25.97 18.61
CA ILE A 36 29.17 25.02 19.01
C ILE A 36 28.70 24.01 20.13
N GLN A 37 29.46 22.92 20.37
CA GLN A 37 29.66 22.11 21.61
C GLN A 37 28.69 21.04 22.19
N ASP A 38 29.37 19.97 22.66
CA ASP A 38 29.21 19.11 23.86
C ASP A 38 28.13 18.03 24.05
N GLY A 39 28.62 16.77 24.25
CA GLY A 39 28.52 16.11 25.56
C GLY A 39 27.72 14.80 25.70
N PHE A 40 28.42 13.68 25.97
CA PHE A 40 27.95 12.41 26.59
C PHE A 40 26.78 11.65 25.86
N GLY A 41 26.60 10.32 25.91
CA GLY A 41 27.27 9.22 26.61
C GLY A 41 26.21 8.21 27.11
N GLY A 42 26.21 6.94 26.66
CA GLY A 42 25.27 5.94 27.21
C GLY A 42 24.95 4.71 26.34
N SER A 43 25.41 3.54 26.77
CA SER A 43 25.19 2.21 26.16
C SER A 43 23.74 1.69 26.27
N ARG A 44 23.28 0.89 25.29
CA ARG A 44 22.25 -0.18 25.46
C ARG A 44 22.22 -1.20 24.30
N ILE A 45 22.86 -2.35 24.54
CA ILE A 45 22.27 -3.71 24.54
C ILE A 45 21.11 -3.97 23.55
N ARG A 46 21.35 -4.84 22.54
CA ARG A 46 20.32 -5.64 21.84
C ARG A 46 20.35 -7.08 22.35
N ARG A 47 19.17 -7.70 22.54
CA ARG A 47 19.02 -9.16 22.56
C ARG A 47 18.42 -9.61 21.22
N ASN A 48 18.98 -10.65 20.62
CA ASN A 48 18.33 -11.37 19.54
C ASN A 48 17.48 -12.50 20.12
N LEU A 49 16.35 -12.80 19.48
CA LEU A 49 15.54 -13.99 19.76
C LEU A 49 15.41 -14.79 18.45
N GLN A 50 15.73 -16.08 18.51
CA GLN A 50 15.70 -16.97 17.36
C GLN A 50 14.27 -17.42 17.08
N THR A 51 13.90 -17.47 15.80
CA THR A 51 12.64 -18.06 15.35
C THR A 51 12.71 -19.59 15.40
N VAL A 52 11.87 -20.20 16.23
CA VAL A 52 11.61 -21.64 16.18
C VAL A 52 10.49 -21.87 15.16
N GLY A 53 10.78 -22.59 14.09
CA GLY A 53 9.78 -23.01 13.11
C GLY A 53 9.10 -24.31 13.54
N ASN A 54 7.77 -24.29 13.67
CA ASN A 54 6.96 -25.50 13.82
C ASN A 54 6.19 -25.76 12.52
N VAL A 55 6.47 -26.91 11.91
CA VAL A 55 5.70 -27.45 10.78
C VAL A 55 4.48 -28.18 11.33
N TRP A 56 3.29 -27.88 10.82
CA TRP A 56 2.07 -28.63 11.12
C TRP A 56 1.46 -29.18 9.82
N SER A 57 1.05 -30.45 9.89
CA SER A 57 0.58 -31.27 8.77
C SER A 57 -0.80 -30.89 8.25
N GLU A 58 -0.99 -30.91 6.93
CA GLU A 58 -2.30 -30.77 6.28
C GLU A 58 -3.28 -31.90 6.67
N PRO A 59 -4.58 -31.62 6.81
CA PRO A 59 -5.61 -32.66 6.90
C PRO A 59 -5.92 -33.28 5.52
N ASP A 60 -6.13 -34.60 5.47
CA ASP A 60 -6.30 -35.38 4.24
C ASP A 60 -7.71 -35.19 3.61
N ILE A 61 -7.84 -34.28 2.64
CA ILE A 61 -9.11 -33.99 1.94
C ILE A 61 -9.35 -35.01 0.82
N LYS A 62 -9.77 -36.23 1.19
CA LYS A 62 -10.19 -37.29 0.24
C LYS A 62 -11.66 -37.69 0.39
N ALA A 63 -12.58 -36.76 0.10
CA ALA A 63 -14.02 -37.05 0.09
C ALA A 63 -14.86 -36.08 -0.77
N LEU A 64 -14.56 -35.90 -2.07
CA LEU A 64 -15.43 -35.17 -3.01
C LEU A 64 -15.49 -35.88 -4.38
N PRO A 65 -16.65 -36.44 -4.83
CA PRO A 65 -16.68 -37.31 -6.02
C PRO A 65 -16.67 -36.63 -7.40
N TRP A 66 -16.55 -35.30 -7.49
CA TRP A 66 -16.85 -34.55 -8.73
C TRP A 66 -15.83 -33.49 -9.15
N ILE A 67 -14.66 -33.40 -8.51
CA ILE A 67 -13.57 -32.52 -8.98
C ILE A 67 -12.76 -33.27 -10.03
N GLY A 68 -13.10 -33.05 -11.31
CA GLY A 68 -12.23 -33.41 -12.42
C GLY A 68 -10.90 -32.67 -12.31
N SER A 69 -9.79 -33.35 -12.62
CA SER A 69 -8.40 -32.93 -12.38
C SER A 69 -8.08 -31.45 -12.64
N ILE A 70 -8.12 -30.62 -11.60
CA ILE A 70 -7.46 -29.32 -11.60
C ILE A 70 -5.96 -29.59 -11.42
N LYS A 71 -5.17 -29.32 -12.48
CA LYS A 71 -3.71 -29.44 -12.40
C LYS A 71 -3.17 -28.42 -11.41
N GLN A 72 -2.38 -28.87 -10.44
CA GLN A 72 -1.43 -27.98 -9.76
C GLN A 72 -0.50 -27.38 -10.83
N TYR A 73 -0.59 -26.09 -11.06
CA TYR A 73 0.34 -25.37 -11.91
C TYR A 73 1.58 -25.01 -11.09
N SER A 74 2.66 -25.79 -11.25
CA SER A 74 3.99 -25.35 -10.85
C SER A 74 4.40 -24.16 -11.71
N ALA A 75 4.80 -23.07 -11.07
CA ALA A 75 5.35 -21.90 -11.75
C ALA A 75 6.85 -22.12 -12.05
N GLU A 76 7.16 -23.04 -12.96
CA GLU A 76 8.50 -23.17 -13.52
C GLU A 76 8.65 -22.16 -14.67
N ALA A 77 9.43 -21.11 -14.42
CA ALA A 77 9.71 -20.07 -15.40
C ALA A 77 10.92 -20.45 -16.25
N ASP A 78 10.68 -20.83 -17.51
CA ASP A 78 11.74 -20.98 -18.51
C ASP A 78 12.48 -19.65 -18.74
N TYR A 79 13.70 -19.57 -18.24
CA TYR A 79 14.68 -18.55 -18.61
C TYR A 79 15.90 -19.22 -19.25
N SER A 80 15.99 -19.18 -20.57
CA SER A 80 17.19 -19.61 -21.30
C SER A 80 18.32 -18.58 -21.11
N PRO A 81 19.51 -18.94 -20.59
CA PRO A 81 20.64 -18.04 -20.49
C PRO A 81 21.44 -17.99 -21.79
N LEU A 82 21.84 -16.78 -22.21
CA LEU A 82 22.84 -16.59 -23.26
C LEU A 82 24.26 -16.88 -22.72
N SER A 83 25.07 -17.57 -23.52
CA SER A 83 26.41 -18.05 -23.14
C SER A 83 27.44 -16.91 -22.95
N PRO A 84 28.32 -17.00 -21.93
CA PRO A 84 29.53 -16.19 -21.86
C PRO A 84 30.74 -16.88 -22.53
N GLY A 85 31.56 -16.10 -23.24
CA GLY A 85 32.83 -16.57 -23.81
C GLY A 85 34.01 -16.49 -22.81
N LEU A 86 35.03 -17.32 -23.04
CA LEU A 86 36.28 -17.36 -22.25
C LEU A 86 37.11 -16.08 -22.45
N SER A 87 37.86 -15.58 -21.45
CA SER A 87 39.27 -15.99 -21.26
C SER A 87 39.85 -15.63 -19.89
N SER A 88 40.79 -16.44 -19.42
CA SER A 88 41.56 -16.31 -18.18
C SER A 88 42.86 -15.50 -18.32
N ALA A 89 43.31 -14.83 -17.25
CA ALA A 89 44.74 -14.68 -16.91
C ALA A 89 44.92 -14.31 -15.41
N GLU A 90 45.96 -14.86 -14.78
CA GLU A 90 46.30 -14.66 -13.37
C GLU A 90 47.19 -13.42 -13.15
N ASN A 91 47.18 -12.85 -11.93
CA ASN A 91 48.41 -12.53 -11.18
C ASN A 91 48.15 -12.03 -9.74
N LYS A 92 49.09 -12.33 -8.85
CA LYS A 92 49.22 -11.93 -7.42
C LYS A 92 50.70 -11.55 -7.19
N PRO A 93 51.09 -11.03 -6.01
CA PRO A 93 50.49 -10.04 -5.11
C PRO A 93 51.49 -8.89 -4.82
N GLN A 94 51.21 -7.95 -3.92
CA GLN A 94 52.20 -7.34 -2.97
C GLN A 94 51.49 -6.56 -1.85
N VAL A 95 52.22 -6.29 -0.75
CA VAL A 95 51.71 -5.83 0.55
C VAL A 95 52.04 -4.36 0.80
N GLY A 96 51.13 -3.61 1.45
CA GLY A 96 51.40 -2.25 1.94
C GLY A 96 50.46 -1.86 3.08
N SER A 97 51.01 -1.38 4.19
CA SER A 97 50.28 -0.98 5.40
C SER A 97 49.91 0.50 5.41
N SER A 98 48.69 0.85 5.85
CA SER A 98 48.46 2.13 6.55
C SER A 98 47.14 2.12 7.34
N THR A 99 47.08 3.00 8.35
CA THR A 99 46.01 3.12 9.35
C THR A 99 45.14 4.35 9.08
N GLN A 100 43.80 4.22 9.10
CA GLN A 100 42.91 5.36 9.37
C GLN A 100 41.46 4.98 9.73
N LYS A 101 41.08 5.42 10.95
CA LYS A 101 39.89 6.23 11.32
C LYS A 101 38.52 5.92 10.69
N SER A 102 37.61 5.45 11.54
CA SER A 102 36.16 5.31 11.31
C SER A 102 35.42 6.63 11.53
N GLY A 103 34.54 7.02 10.59
CA GLY A 103 33.59 8.13 10.73
C GLY A 103 32.18 7.60 10.98
N ASN A 104 31.44 8.20 11.92
CA ASN A 104 30.24 7.59 12.50
C ASN A 104 28.91 7.97 11.83
N LEU A 105 27.90 7.12 12.08
CA LEU A 105 26.66 6.96 11.35
C LEU A 105 25.47 7.73 12.00
N GLU A 106 25.56 9.04 12.17
CA GLU A 106 24.53 9.82 12.92
C GLU A 106 23.78 10.90 12.11
N THR A 107 24.24 11.27 10.92
CA THR A 107 23.59 12.29 10.07
C THR A 107 22.19 11.87 9.55
N ILE A 108 21.90 10.57 9.49
CA ILE A 108 20.72 10.03 8.78
C ILE A 108 19.41 10.19 9.59
N ASN A 109 19.47 10.13 10.93
CA ASN A 109 18.25 10.10 11.76
C ASN A 109 17.59 11.46 12.01
N ARG A 110 18.20 12.58 11.59
CA ARG A 110 17.61 13.93 11.71
C ARG A 110 16.87 14.41 10.46
N ILE A 111 16.94 13.67 9.35
CA ILE A 111 16.24 13.99 8.10
C ILE A 111 14.86 13.30 8.04
N LEU A 112 14.66 12.23 8.82
CA LEU A 112 13.48 11.36 8.77
C LEU A 112 12.28 11.83 9.63
N SER A 113 12.31 13.03 10.22
CA SER A 113 11.20 13.58 11.01
C SER A 113 10.37 14.64 10.31
N ASP A 114 10.74 15.07 9.10
CA ASP A 114 10.15 16.26 8.44
C ASP A 114 9.76 16.03 6.96
N GLN A 115 9.67 14.76 6.54
CA GLN A 115 9.13 14.36 5.24
C GLN A 115 8.22 13.13 5.36
N SER A 116 6.95 13.36 5.68
CA SER A 116 5.89 12.44 5.30
C SER A 116 5.51 12.72 3.85
N ASP A 117 6.02 11.89 2.92
CA ASP A 117 5.37 11.50 1.62
C ASP A 117 6.33 10.77 0.65
N SER A 118 7.61 10.60 0.99
CA SER A 118 8.61 9.92 0.15
C SER A 118 8.71 8.39 0.44
N ILE A 119 8.09 7.57 -0.41
CA ILE A 119 8.27 6.10 -0.41
C ILE A 119 9.63 5.74 -1.03
N VAL A 120 10.50 5.09 -0.27
CA VAL A 120 11.80 4.57 -0.75
C VAL A 120 11.67 3.10 -1.14
N TYR A 121 11.94 2.79 -2.40
CA TYR A 121 12.14 1.41 -2.87
C TYR A 121 13.60 0.99 -2.70
N ALA A 122 13.85 -0.09 -1.96
CA ALA A 122 15.17 -0.74 -1.93
C ALA A 122 15.21 -1.86 -2.99
N ASP A 123 16.12 -1.75 -3.96
CA ASP A 123 16.47 -2.84 -4.88
C ASP A 123 17.39 -3.84 -4.17
N SER A 124 16.94 -5.09 -4.06
CA SER A 124 17.67 -6.16 -3.38
C SER A 124 18.85 -6.74 -4.19
N LYS A 125 19.19 -6.19 -5.36
CA LYS A 125 20.33 -6.65 -6.18
C LYS A 125 21.52 -5.70 -6.23
N GLN A 126 21.46 -4.52 -5.62
CA GLN A 126 22.64 -3.64 -5.49
C GLN A 126 22.75 -3.04 -4.08
N ASN A 127 23.77 -3.47 -3.32
CA ASN A 127 24.18 -2.79 -2.09
C ASN A 127 24.93 -1.48 -2.41
N LYS A 128 24.21 -0.53 -3.01
CA LYS A 128 24.61 0.86 -3.20
C LYS A 128 23.39 1.75 -2.99
N LEU A 129 23.49 2.68 -2.04
CA LEU A 129 22.58 3.82 -1.98
C LEU A 129 22.81 4.68 -3.22
N ALA A 130 21.89 4.61 -4.18
CA ALA A 130 21.88 5.46 -5.37
C ALA A 130 20.86 6.59 -5.13
N TYR A 131 21.37 7.79 -4.84
CA TYR A 131 20.58 9.02 -4.94
C TYR A 131 20.72 9.52 -6.38
N ASN A 132 19.73 9.24 -7.21
CA ASN A 132 19.66 9.76 -8.57
C ASN A 132 18.75 10.99 -8.58
N ASP A 133 19.37 12.14 -8.42
CA ASP A 133 18.88 13.38 -9.01
C ASP A 133 19.41 13.41 -10.46
N THR A 134 18.55 13.66 -11.43
CA THR A 134 18.94 13.71 -12.84
C THR A 134 18.20 14.82 -13.58
N ASP A 135 18.91 15.94 -13.72
CA ASP A 135 18.89 16.73 -14.96
C ASP A 135 20.28 16.63 -15.61
N ASP A 136 20.38 16.96 -16.91
CA ASP A 136 21.49 16.63 -17.83
C ASP A 136 22.94 16.89 -17.32
N GLY A 137 24.00 16.22 -17.80
CA GLY A 137 24.07 15.28 -18.92
C GLY A 137 25.43 15.30 -19.64
N ARG A 138 26.36 14.42 -19.23
CA ARG A 138 27.68 14.10 -19.87
C ARG A 138 28.77 15.19 -19.82
N THR A 139 30.08 14.89 -19.83
CA THR A 139 30.91 13.74 -19.38
C THR A 139 32.37 14.24 -19.38
N GLY A 140 33.17 13.88 -18.38
CA GLY A 140 34.62 14.14 -18.38
C GLY A 140 35.31 13.54 -17.16
N ASP A 141 36.33 12.72 -17.38
CA ASP A 141 37.00 11.95 -16.33
C ASP A 141 37.76 12.81 -15.31
N HIS A 142 37.74 12.40 -14.03
CA HIS A 142 39.00 12.11 -13.33
C HIS A 142 38.82 11.15 -12.13
N VAL A 143 39.82 10.31 -11.92
CA VAL A 143 39.82 9.17 -11.00
C VAL A 143 40.08 9.57 -9.55
N SER A 144 39.36 8.96 -8.61
CA SER A 144 39.80 8.82 -7.21
C SER A 144 39.28 7.50 -6.63
N ARG A 145 40.20 6.70 -6.07
CA ARG A 145 40.02 5.26 -5.80
C ARG A 145 40.16 4.98 -4.31
N ILE A 146 39.07 4.60 -3.64
CA ILE A 146 39.10 4.05 -2.28
C ILE A 146 38.29 2.75 -2.27
N GLN A 147 38.91 1.69 -1.77
CA GLN A 147 38.40 0.33 -1.81
C GLN A 147 38.77 -0.36 -0.49
N GLY A 148 37.77 -0.81 0.27
CA GLY A 148 37.96 -1.32 1.62
C GLY A 148 36.89 -2.32 2.03
N SER A 149 37.14 -3.60 1.75
CA SER A 149 36.40 -4.74 2.27
C SER A 149 37.12 -5.27 3.52
N ILE A 150 36.40 -5.46 4.63
CA ILE A 150 36.95 -6.03 5.87
C ILE A 150 36.19 -7.31 6.22
N GLU A 151 36.82 -8.45 5.96
CA GLU A 151 36.64 -9.65 6.78
C GLU A 151 37.50 -9.52 8.06
N LEU A 152 37.11 -10.17 9.17
CA LEU A 152 37.98 -11.16 9.85
C LEU A 152 37.39 -11.73 11.16
N ASN A 153 37.30 -13.06 11.18
CA ASN A 153 37.67 -13.98 12.26
C ASN A 153 37.61 -13.54 13.75
N ARG A 154 36.52 -13.99 14.40
CA ARG A 154 36.49 -14.91 15.55
C ARG A 154 37.85 -15.24 16.22
N LYS A 155 38.02 -14.82 17.49
CA LYS A 155 38.83 -15.52 18.50
C LYS A 155 38.14 -15.53 19.87
N VAL A 156 38.47 -16.51 20.69
CA VAL A 156 37.69 -16.97 21.86
C VAL A 156 38.26 -16.40 23.17
N GLY A 157 37.36 -16.11 24.13
CA GLY A 157 37.65 -15.80 25.54
C GLY A 157 36.52 -16.31 26.43
N HIS A 158 36.83 -16.69 27.68
CA HIS A 158 36.02 -17.58 28.53
C HIS A 158 35.55 -16.89 29.84
N LEU A 159 34.57 -17.49 30.55
CA LEU A 159 34.16 -17.23 31.96
C LEU A 159 33.37 -15.91 32.21
N GLU A 160 32.45 -15.77 33.19
CA GLU A 160 31.60 -16.75 33.91
C GLU A 160 30.33 -16.09 34.52
N LYS A 161 29.42 -16.95 34.99
CA LYS A 161 28.10 -16.74 35.64
C LYS A 161 28.00 -15.64 36.72
N SER A 162 26.81 -15.01 36.85
CA SER A 162 25.99 -15.05 38.09
C SER A 162 24.59 -14.40 37.99
N ALA A 163 23.68 -14.95 38.81
CA ALA A 163 22.37 -14.55 39.37
C ALA A 163 21.89 -13.07 39.22
N VAL A 164 20.60 -12.74 39.02
CA VAL A 164 19.31 -13.14 39.66
C VAL A 164 19.16 -12.65 41.11
N GLU A 165 18.41 -11.56 41.35
CA GLU A 165 17.18 -11.58 42.19
C GLU A 165 16.32 -10.28 42.14
N ILE A 166 15.06 -10.43 41.70
CA ILE A 166 13.73 -10.03 42.26
C ILE A 166 13.56 -8.80 43.21
N VAL A 167 12.46 -8.04 43.02
CA VAL A 167 11.41 -7.58 43.99
C VAL A 167 10.87 -6.13 43.75
N LEU A 168 9.54 -6.03 43.92
CA LEU A 168 8.55 -4.95 43.92
C LEU A 168 8.89 -3.75 44.89
N ASP A 169 8.17 -2.63 45.04
CA ASP A 169 6.73 -2.34 44.85
C ASP A 169 6.36 -0.82 44.89
N GLN A 170 5.08 -0.51 44.62
CA GLN A 170 4.21 0.55 45.20
C GLN A 170 4.33 2.07 44.89
N ARG A 171 3.39 2.50 44.03
CA ARG A 171 2.35 3.56 44.20
C ARG A 171 2.58 4.77 45.14
N LYS A 172 2.31 5.98 44.60
CA LYS A 172 1.33 6.99 45.10
C LYS A 172 1.04 7.98 43.96
N ASN A 173 -0.21 8.10 43.50
CA ASN A 173 -1.19 9.13 43.90
C ASN A 173 -0.74 10.56 43.60
N ASP A 174 -1.38 11.20 42.62
CA ASP A 174 -1.72 12.62 42.68
C ASP A 174 -3.08 12.87 42.03
N SER A 175 -3.87 13.74 42.66
CA SER A 175 -5.27 14.04 42.32
C SER A 175 -5.39 15.41 41.68
N PHE A 176 -6.09 15.52 40.54
CA PHE A 176 -6.42 16.83 39.95
C PHE A 176 -7.92 17.04 39.81
N SER A 177 -8.36 18.26 40.13
CA SER A 177 -9.76 18.64 40.31
C SER A 177 -10.51 18.81 38.98
N GLN A 178 -11.78 18.40 38.95
CA GLN A 178 -12.71 18.68 37.85
C GLN A 178 -13.66 19.82 38.20
N SER A 179 -14.00 20.65 37.20
CA SER A 179 -15.07 21.65 37.25
C SER A 179 -16.09 21.33 36.14
N PRO A 180 -17.40 21.54 36.35
CA PRO A 180 -18.42 20.79 35.61
C PRO A 180 -18.86 21.48 34.31
N TYR A 181 -18.78 20.76 33.19
CA TYR A 181 -19.57 21.05 31.99
C TYR A 181 -20.75 20.06 31.90
N SER A 182 -21.95 20.62 31.98
CA SER A 182 -23.21 19.87 31.88
C SER A 182 -23.43 19.37 30.45
N PHE A 183 -23.09 18.11 30.18
CA PHE A 183 -23.56 17.41 28.98
C PHE A 183 -24.91 16.74 29.24
N ASN A 184 -25.87 16.98 28.34
CA ASN A 184 -27.18 16.34 28.39
C ASN A 184 -27.03 14.84 28.15
N ASN A 185 -27.46 14.03 29.13
CA ASN A 185 -27.57 12.59 28.99
C ASN A 185 -28.69 12.23 28.00
N HIS A 186 -28.35 12.14 26.71
CA HIS A 186 -29.07 11.20 25.84
C HIS A 186 -28.67 9.79 26.26
N ASN A 187 -29.60 9.07 26.88
CA ASN A 187 -29.50 7.64 27.16
C ASN A 187 -29.44 6.86 25.85
N GLN A 188 -28.27 6.84 25.22
CA GLN A 188 -27.95 5.87 24.19
C GLN A 188 -27.74 4.54 24.92
N THR A 189 -28.79 3.73 24.98
CA THR A 189 -28.73 2.38 25.53
C THR A 189 -27.72 1.58 24.71
N ASP A 190 -26.54 1.37 25.28
CA ASP A 190 -25.50 0.52 24.70
C ASP A 190 -25.98 -0.93 24.74
N SER A 191 -26.76 -1.29 23.72
CA SER A 191 -27.43 -2.57 23.60
C SER A 191 -26.39 -3.63 23.23
N ARG A 192 -25.69 -4.14 24.26
CA ARG A 192 -24.87 -5.34 24.13
C ARG A 192 -25.69 -6.42 23.44
N PHE A 193 -25.24 -6.83 22.25
CA PHE A 193 -25.89 -7.92 21.53
C PHE A 193 -25.84 -9.17 22.41
N SER A 194 -26.96 -9.91 22.49
CA SER A 194 -26.91 -11.25 23.09
C SER A 194 -25.97 -12.13 22.25
N ARG A 195 -25.33 -13.12 22.88
CA ARG A 195 -24.33 -13.99 22.22
C ARG A 195 -24.87 -14.63 20.93
N GLU A 196 -26.15 -14.96 20.92
CA GLU A 196 -26.89 -15.55 19.78
C GLU A 196 -27.15 -14.57 18.61
N ASN A 197 -26.94 -13.26 18.83
CA ASN A 197 -27.21 -12.19 17.86
C ASN A 197 -25.95 -11.54 17.27
N ILE A 198 -24.76 -12.11 17.51
CA ILE A 198 -23.48 -11.65 16.95
C ILE A 198 -23.07 -12.48 15.73
N LEU A 199 -23.20 -13.81 15.82
CA LEU A 199 -22.83 -14.75 14.77
C LEU A 199 -24.02 -15.62 14.33
N ALA A 200 -24.06 -15.97 13.06
CA ALA A 200 -24.94 -16.97 12.46
C ALA A 200 -24.12 -18.17 11.95
N ASP A 201 -24.67 -19.39 12.07
CA ASP A 201 -24.05 -20.66 11.68
C ASP A 201 -22.58 -20.83 12.11
N GLY A 202 -22.25 -20.30 13.29
CA GLY A 202 -20.93 -20.39 13.92
C GLY A 202 -19.82 -19.52 13.30
N ILE A 203 -19.92 -19.08 12.04
CA ILE A 203 -18.83 -18.32 11.38
C ILE A 203 -19.28 -17.11 10.55
N PHE A 204 -20.58 -16.87 10.38
CA PHE A 204 -21.06 -15.69 9.67
C PHE A 204 -21.40 -14.57 10.66
N TRP A 205 -21.25 -13.32 10.24
CA TRP A 205 -21.86 -12.20 10.97
C TRP A 205 -23.38 -12.37 10.99
N ALA A 206 -24.02 -12.16 12.14
CA ALA A 206 -25.46 -12.25 12.23
C ALA A 206 -26.13 -11.10 11.46
N PRO A 207 -27.30 -11.32 10.81
CA PRO A 207 -28.02 -10.27 10.08
C PRO A 207 -28.34 -9.02 10.93
N SER A 208 -28.53 -9.21 12.24
CA SER A 208 -28.67 -8.13 13.24
C SER A 208 -27.45 -7.20 13.28
N ILE A 209 -26.23 -7.74 13.20
CA ILE A 209 -25.01 -6.95 13.09
C ILE A 209 -24.98 -6.24 11.74
N GLU A 210 -25.13 -6.98 10.63
CA GLU A 210 -25.04 -6.43 9.27
C GLU A 210 -26.00 -5.24 9.06
N LEU A 211 -27.27 -5.38 9.48
CA LEU A 211 -28.29 -4.33 9.40
C LEU A 211 -28.04 -3.13 10.31
N SER A 212 -27.25 -3.31 11.37
CA SER A 212 -26.92 -2.24 12.31
C SER A 212 -25.73 -1.38 11.86
N CYS A 213 -24.91 -1.91 10.96
CA CYS A 213 -23.68 -1.27 10.48
C CYS A 213 -23.94 -0.29 9.33
N PRO A 214 -22.99 0.62 9.03
CA PRO A 214 -23.10 1.53 7.89
C PRO A 214 -23.34 0.78 6.59
N SER A 215 -24.37 1.20 5.84
CA SER A 215 -24.79 0.51 4.62
C SER A 215 -23.80 0.61 3.47
N GLY A 216 -22.84 1.53 3.56
CA GLY A 216 -21.95 1.91 2.47
C GLY A 216 -22.68 2.51 1.27
N PHE A 217 -21.98 2.58 0.14
CA PHE A 217 -22.52 3.15 -1.10
C PHE A 217 -23.63 2.28 -1.68
N SER A 218 -24.78 2.89 -1.97
CA SER A 218 -25.91 2.23 -2.60
C SER A 218 -25.77 2.21 -4.12
N SER A 219 -26.56 1.34 -4.79
CA SER A 219 -26.68 1.33 -6.25
C SER A 219 -27.13 2.69 -6.82
N ASN A 220 -27.91 3.45 -6.05
CA ASN A 220 -28.36 4.79 -6.40
C ASN A 220 -27.20 5.80 -6.36
N ASP A 221 -26.34 5.73 -5.34
CA ASP A 221 -25.16 6.62 -5.22
C ASP A 221 -24.20 6.41 -6.39
N HIS A 222 -23.93 5.15 -6.75
CA HIS A 222 -23.15 4.83 -7.94
C HIS A 222 -23.76 5.35 -9.25
N ALA A 223 -25.09 5.27 -9.40
CA ALA A 223 -25.78 5.77 -10.61
C ALA A 223 -25.76 7.31 -10.68
N ASN A 224 -26.02 7.97 -9.55
CA ASN A 224 -26.00 9.43 -9.43
C ASN A 224 -24.60 9.99 -9.65
N TRP A 225 -23.57 9.35 -9.07
CA TRP A 225 -22.18 9.72 -9.32
C TRP A 225 -21.83 9.63 -10.80
N LYS A 226 -22.17 8.53 -11.48
CA LYS A 226 -21.88 8.39 -12.91
C LYS A 226 -22.54 9.46 -13.78
N LYS A 227 -23.79 9.80 -13.50
CA LYS A 227 -24.49 10.89 -14.19
C LYS A 227 -23.77 12.23 -13.93
N LYS A 228 -23.39 12.50 -12.69
CA LYS A 228 -22.65 13.71 -12.28
C LYS A 228 -21.27 13.80 -12.92
N ALA A 229 -20.44 12.76 -12.80
CA ALA A 229 -19.10 12.72 -13.36
C ALA A 229 -19.08 12.89 -14.90
N LYS A 230 -20.10 12.36 -15.59
CA LYS A 230 -20.21 12.45 -17.06
C LYS A 230 -20.72 13.80 -17.58
N PHE A 231 -21.63 14.46 -16.86
CA PHE A 231 -22.31 15.67 -17.36
C PHE A 231 -22.06 16.94 -16.53
N GLY A 232 -21.41 16.81 -15.37
CA GLY A 232 -21.07 17.92 -14.49
C GLY A 232 -20.00 18.79 -15.12
N LYS A 233 -20.28 20.10 -15.22
CA LYS A 233 -19.32 21.09 -15.70
C LYS A 233 -18.28 21.36 -14.61
N ILE A 234 -16.99 21.28 -14.95
CA ILE A 234 -15.89 21.49 -14.01
C ILE A 234 -15.57 22.99 -13.96
N VAL A 235 -15.60 23.59 -12.76
CA VAL A 235 -15.32 25.03 -12.53
C VAL A 235 -13.92 25.29 -11.99
N LYS A 236 -13.30 24.31 -11.34
CA LYS A 236 -11.95 24.43 -10.80
C LYS A 236 -11.26 23.07 -10.79
N MET A 237 -9.96 23.09 -11.00
CA MET A 237 -9.09 21.93 -11.06
C MET A 237 -7.80 22.30 -10.32
N GLU A 238 -7.48 21.58 -9.25
CA GLU A 238 -6.31 21.84 -8.40
C GLU A 238 -5.56 20.57 -8.05
N GLU A 239 -4.35 20.70 -7.54
CA GLU A 239 -3.56 19.55 -7.08
C GLU A 239 -4.18 18.93 -5.84
N GLY A 240 -4.11 17.60 -5.73
CA GLY A 240 -4.71 16.87 -4.62
C GLY A 240 -4.91 15.40 -4.94
N CYS A 241 -5.57 14.68 -4.03
CA CYS A 241 -5.82 13.25 -4.13
C CYS A 241 -4.52 12.41 -4.23
N GLY A 242 -3.53 12.73 -3.40
CA GLY A 242 -2.29 11.97 -3.25
C GLY A 242 -1.17 12.39 -4.21
N ARG A 243 -1.13 11.84 -5.43
CA ARG A 243 0.02 12.03 -6.33
C ARG A 243 0.01 13.36 -7.08
N MET A 244 1.19 13.86 -7.42
CA MET A 244 1.42 15.08 -8.21
C MET A 244 0.63 15.17 -9.54
N GLN A 245 0.31 14.05 -10.20
CA GLN A 245 -0.52 14.03 -11.41
C GLN A 245 -2.03 13.91 -11.15
N ASN A 246 -2.45 13.60 -9.93
CA ASN A 246 -3.86 13.57 -9.55
C ASN A 246 -4.40 14.99 -9.36
N ARG A 247 -5.70 15.16 -9.56
CA ARG A 247 -6.34 16.46 -9.49
C ARG A 247 -7.64 16.36 -8.71
N LEU A 248 -7.84 17.32 -7.81
CA LEU A 248 -9.13 17.59 -7.20
C LEU A 248 -9.92 18.44 -8.19
N LEU A 249 -11.02 17.88 -8.70
CA LEU A 249 -11.95 18.59 -9.57
C LEU A 249 -13.13 19.09 -8.74
N ILE A 250 -13.56 20.32 -8.99
CA ILE A 250 -14.77 20.91 -8.39
C ILE A 250 -15.76 21.17 -9.51
N PHE A 251 -16.95 20.61 -9.38
CA PHE A 251 -18.06 20.82 -10.30
C PHE A 251 -18.83 22.11 -9.97
N GLN A 252 -19.61 22.59 -10.92
CA GLN A 252 -20.44 23.80 -10.77
C GLN A 252 -21.41 23.77 -9.59
N ASP A 253 -21.82 22.57 -9.12
CA ASP A 253 -22.66 22.39 -7.93
C ASP A 253 -21.86 22.20 -6.62
N ALA A 254 -20.60 22.65 -6.61
CA ALA A 254 -19.61 22.55 -5.53
C ALA A 254 -19.23 21.13 -5.09
N SER A 255 -19.79 20.09 -5.69
CA SER A 255 -19.32 18.72 -5.45
C SER A 255 -17.96 18.46 -6.09
N LYS A 256 -17.24 17.46 -5.56
CA LYS A 256 -15.83 17.24 -5.86
C LYS A 256 -15.56 15.84 -6.42
N ALA A 257 -14.52 15.70 -7.24
CA ALA A 257 -14.00 14.41 -7.70
C ALA A 257 -12.49 14.31 -7.42
N CYS A 258 -12.03 13.14 -7.01
CA CYS A 258 -10.64 12.75 -7.20
C CYS A 258 -10.47 12.21 -8.62
N ALA A 259 -9.84 12.98 -9.49
CA ALA A 259 -9.45 12.55 -10.81
C ALA A 259 -8.05 11.94 -10.79
N ARG A 260 -7.96 10.62 -11.03
CA ARG A 260 -6.70 9.89 -11.11
C ARG A 260 -6.25 9.73 -12.55
N TYR A 261 -5.10 10.32 -12.87
CA TYR A 261 -4.41 10.20 -14.14
C TYR A 261 -3.18 9.30 -13.98
N ARG A 262 -2.95 8.39 -14.91
CA ARG A 262 -1.79 7.47 -14.90
C ARG A 262 -1.16 7.33 -16.26
N LEU A 263 0.17 7.17 -16.27
CA LEU A 263 0.91 6.76 -17.45
C LEU A 263 0.78 5.25 -17.71
N ASN A 264 0.68 4.45 -16.65
CA ASN A 264 0.57 3.00 -16.73
C ASN A 264 -0.90 2.55 -16.83
N THR A 265 -1.23 1.79 -17.88
CA THR A 265 -2.57 1.23 -18.10
C THR A 265 -2.95 0.21 -17.01
N ASP A 266 -1.99 -0.55 -16.46
CA ASP A 266 -2.25 -1.51 -15.37
C ASP A 266 -2.88 -0.84 -14.15
N GLN A 267 -2.52 0.41 -13.83
CA GLN A 267 -3.03 1.13 -12.67
C GLN A 267 -4.47 1.62 -12.90
N ILE A 268 -4.76 2.11 -14.10
CA ILE A 268 -6.13 2.46 -14.51
C ILE A 268 -7.02 1.21 -14.48
N GLN A 269 -6.52 0.10 -15.05
CA GLN A 269 -7.19 -1.20 -14.99
C GLN A 269 -7.37 -1.70 -13.55
N GLY A 270 -6.33 -1.59 -12.71
CA GLY A 270 -6.34 -1.97 -11.30
C GLY A 270 -7.49 -1.29 -10.55
N GLU A 271 -7.58 0.03 -10.61
CA GLU A 271 -8.63 0.80 -9.93
C GLU A 271 -10.03 0.48 -10.49
N ILE A 272 -10.22 0.53 -11.82
CA ILE A 272 -11.58 0.39 -12.39
C ILE A 272 -12.11 -1.04 -12.28
N TYR A 273 -11.28 -2.07 -12.51
CA TYR A 273 -11.74 -3.45 -12.34
C TYR A 273 -11.84 -3.85 -10.87
N SER A 274 -11.07 -3.25 -9.95
CA SER A 274 -11.27 -3.42 -8.51
C SER A 274 -12.63 -2.85 -8.09
N TYR A 275 -13.02 -1.67 -8.59
CA TYR A 275 -14.37 -1.11 -8.39
C TYR A 275 -15.47 -2.07 -8.86
N TYR A 276 -15.38 -2.61 -10.08
CA TYR A 276 -16.39 -3.55 -10.58
C TYR A 276 -16.35 -4.93 -9.89
N LEU A 277 -15.19 -5.40 -9.44
CA LEU A 277 -15.07 -6.63 -8.64
C LEU A 277 -15.75 -6.45 -7.27
N GLY A 278 -15.55 -5.31 -6.61
CA GLY A 278 -16.25 -4.98 -5.36
C GLY A 278 -17.76 -5.00 -5.53
N LYS A 279 -18.27 -4.41 -6.63
CA LYS A 279 -19.70 -4.47 -6.98
C LYS A 279 -20.19 -5.90 -7.27
N LEU A 280 -19.39 -6.74 -7.93
CA LEU A 280 -19.74 -8.14 -8.21
C LEU A 280 -19.84 -8.97 -6.90
N LEU A 281 -18.98 -8.68 -5.93
CA LEU A 281 -18.95 -9.32 -4.60
C LEU A 281 -19.97 -8.74 -3.60
N GLY A 282 -20.66 -7.65 -3.95
CA GLY A 282 -21.58 -6.95 -3.04
C GLY A 282 -20.89 -6.10 -1.96
N ILE A 283 -19.58 -5.81 -2.11
CA ILE A 283 -18.79 -4.99 -1.21
C ILE A 283 -19.07 -3.51 -1.50
N LYS A 284 -19.68 -2.83 -0.53
CA LYS A 284 -20.19 -1.44 -0.65
C LYS A 284 -19.20 -0.37 -0.17
N ASN A 285 -17.97 -0.76 0.10
CA ASN A 285 -16.91 0.08 0.67
C ASN A 285 -16.11 0.87 -0.38
N LEU A 286 -16.30 0.59 -1.67
CA LEU A 286 -15.59 1.29 -2.74
C LEU A 286 -16.33 2.57 -3.12
N ALA A 287 -15.62 3.70 -3.04
CA ALA A 287 -16.11 4.98 -3.50
C ALA A 287 -16.64 4.87 -4.96
N PRO A 288 -17.76 5.52 -5.30
CA PRO A 288 -18.24 5.53 -6.67
C PRO A 288 -17.18 6.03 -7.66
N SER A 289 -16.82 5.20 -8.62
CA SER A 289 -15.81 5.48 -9.66
C SER A 289 -16.38 5.26 -11.06
N THR A 290 -15.85 6.01 -12.04
CA THR A 290 -16.16 5.88 -13.47
C THR A 290 -15.00 6.43 -14.29
N LEU A 291 -14.89 6.02 -15.55
CA LEU A 291 -13.92 6.59 -16.50
C LEU A 291 -14.44 7.92 -17.05
N GLN A 292 -13.53 8.83 -17.38
CA GLN A 292 -13.75 9.97 -18.26
C GLN A 292 -12.61 10.06 -19.28
N ILE A 293 -12.84 10.79 -20.37
CA ILE A 293 -11.79 11.15 -21.34
C ILE A 293 -11.46 12.64 -21.17
N VAL A 294 -10.16 12.95 -21.13
CA VAL A 294 -9.69 14.34 -21.22
C VAL A 294 -9.89 14.81 -22.66
N ASN A 295 -10.81 15.74 -22.89
CA ASN A 295 -11.11 16.29 -24.22
C ASN A 295 -11.28 17.80 -24.11
N LEU A 296 -10.37 18.55 -24.72
CA LEU A 296 -10.32 20.01 -24.59
C LEU A 296 -11.45 20.72 -25.34
N ARG A 297 -12.16 19.98 -26.21
CA ARG A 297 -13.33 20.46 -26.98
C ARG A 297 -14.66 20.18 -26.28
N ASP A 298 -14.67 19.41 -25.19
CA ASP A 298 -15.89 19.15 -24.42
C ASP A 298 -16.18 20.32 -23.46
N ASN A 299 -17.44 20.78 -23.46
CA ASN A 299 -17.94 21.82 -22.58
C ASN A 299 -17.70 21.51 -21.09
N GLN A 300 -17.59 20.24 -20.69
CA GLN A 300 -17.22 19.82 -19.34
C GLN A 300 -15.92 20.47 -18.85
N TRP A 301 -14.90 20.55 -19.72
CA TRP A 301 -13.54 21.01 -19.39
C TRP A 301 -13.29 22.49 -19.72
N SER A 302 -14.24 23.16 -20.40
CA SER A 302 -14.11 24.51 -20.96
C SER A 302 -13.56 25.59 -20.03
N MET A 303 -13.80 25.51 -18.72
CA MET A 303 -13.35 26.53 -17.74
C MET A 303 -12.04 26.17 -17.03
N VAL A 304 -11.45 25.00 -17.33
CA VAL A 304 -10.21 24.52 -16.71
C VAL A 304 -9.15 24.14 -17.75
N HIS A 305 -9.26 24.66 -18.97
CA HIS A 305 -8.34 24.38 -20.09
C HIS A 305 -6.87 24.68 -19.75
N ASP A 306 -6.59 25.82 -19.11
CA ASP A 306 -5.23 26.19 -18.71
C ASP A 306 -4.70 25.26 -17.60
N HIS A 307 -5.56 24.85 -16.66
CA HIS A 307 -5.20 23.89 -15.61
C HIS A 307 -4.92 22.49 -16.17
N LEU A 308 -5.66 22.06 -17.20
CA LEU A 308 -5.38 20.82 -17.94
C LEU A 308 -4.03 20.89 -18.64
N THR A 309 -3.76 21.95 -19.40
CA THR A 309 -2.47 22.16 -20.09
C THR A 309 -1.30 22.13 -19.09
N ASN A 310 -1.43 22.82 -17.95
CA ASN A 310 -0.42 22.85 -16.89
C ASN A 310 -0.30 21.51 -16.12
N SER A 311 -1.29 20.61 -16.20
CA SER A 311 -1.25 19.31 -15.53
C SER A 311 -0.48 18.22 -16.26
N GLN A 312 0.02 18.50 -17.49
CA GLN A 312 0.70 17.52 -18.36
C GLN A 312 -0.16 16.29 -18.70
N TRP A 313 -1.48 16.41 -18.63
CA TRP A 313 -2.40 15.36 -19.04
C TRP A 313 -2.50 15.33 -20.57
N SER A 314 -2.33 14.15 -21.16
CA SER A 314 -2.55 13.96 -22.60
C SER A 314 -4.04 14.03 -22.95
N GLU A 315 -4.37 14.68 -24.07
CA GLU A 315 -5.72 14.62 -24.65
C GLU A 315 -6.09 13.19 -25.08
N GLU A 316 -7.39 12.90 -25.15
CA GLU A 316 -8.00 11.60 -25.46
C GLU A 316 -7.69 10.47 -24.45
N LYS A 317 -6.94 10.77 -23.39
CA LYS A 317 -6.50 9.77 -22.42
C LYS A 317 -7.56 9.49 -21.35
N PRO A 318 -7.78 8.21 -20.97
CA PRO A 318 -8.65 7.86 -19.86
C PRO A 318 -8.11 8.37 -18.52
N VAL A 319 -9.01 8.94 -17.72
CA VAL A 319 -8.83 9.27 -16.30
C VAL A 319 -9.97 8.66 -15.51
N ILE A 320 -9.74 8.36 -14.22
CA ILE A 320 -10.78 7.82 -13.34
C ILE A 320 -11.28 8.93 -12.43
N PHE A 321 -12.59 9.18 -12.45
CA PHE A 321 -13.26 10.08 -11.52
C PHE A 321 -13.85 9.25 -10.38
N ALA A 322 -13.14 9.23 -9.25
CA ALA A 322 -13.66 8.74 -7.98
C ALA A 322 -14.39 9.88 -7.25
N GLN A 323 -15.52 9.57 -6.62
CA GLN A 323 -16.25 10.53 -5.80
C GLN A 323 -15.37 10.99 -4.62
N TRP A 324 -15.26 12.30 -4.44
CA TRP A 324 -14.67 12.85 -3.22
C TRP A 324 -15.63 12.65 -2.05
N ILE A 325 -15.08 12.30 -0.90
CA ILE A 325 -15.83 12.07 0.34
C ILE A 325 -15.19 12.96 1.41
N ASP A 326 -15.95 13.91 1.93
CA ASP A 326 -15.49 14.82 2.98
C ASP A 326 -15.50 14.14 4.36
N ASN A 327 -14.75 14.71 5.32
CA ASN A 327 -14.71 14.29 6.73
C ASN A 327 -14.30 12.81 6.95
N LEU A 328 -13.34 12.35 6.14
CA LEU A 328 -12.65 11.09 6.33
C LEU A 328 -11.58 11.19 7.43
N SER A 329 -11.32 10.07 8.11
CA SER A 329 -10.32 9.93 9.18
C SER A 329 -9.53 8.62 9.03
N PRO A 330 -8.21 8.58 9.33
CA PRO A 330 -7.39 7.41 9.03
C PRO A 330 -7.86 6.13 9.73
N ALA A 331 -7.95 5.02 8.98
CA ALA A 331 -8.33 3.72 9.54
C ALA A 331 -7.12 2.95 10.07
N TYR A 332 -7.17 2.56 11.34
CA TYR A 332 -6.10 1.79 12.00
C TYR A 332 -6.38 0.28 11.93
N ILE A 333 -5.32 -0.51 11.73
CA ILE A 333 -5.41 -1.98 11.64
C ILE A 333 -5.89 -2.56 12.99
N PRO A 334 -7.03 -3.30 13.05
CA PRO A 334 -7.54 -3.92 14.27
C PRO A 334 -6.53 -4.88 14.90
N HIS A 335 -6.63 -5.09 16.21
CA HIS A 335 -5.73 -5.97 16.98
C HIS A 335 -5.62 -7.38 16.35
N GLU A 336 -6.76 -7.91 15.93
CA GLU A 336 -6.99 -9.19 15.25
C GLU A 336 -6.18 -9.36 13.95
N PHE A 337 -5.75 -8.25 13.34
CA PHE A 337 -4.94 -8.25 12.11
C PHE A 337 -3.54 -7.66 12.33
N ARG A 338 -3.30 -7.04 13.49
CA ARG A 338 -2.08 -6.27 13.79
C ARG A 338 -0.91 -7.15 14.22
N GLU A 339 -1.03 -7.80 15.37
CA GLU A 339 0.12 -8.47 16.01
C GLU A 339 0.24 -9.93 15.65
N GLN A 340 1.47 -10.38 15.36
CA GLN A 340 1.72 -11.72 14.80
C GLN A 340 1.27 -12.86 15.73
N GLU A 341 1.40 -12.68 17.04
CA GLU A 341 1.03 -13.69 18.05
C GLU A 341 -0.50 -13.81 18.22
N ASN A 342 -1.23 -12.72 17.95
CA ASN A 342 -2.68 -12.61 18.12
C ASN A 342 -3.43 -12.30 16.81
N ARG A 343 -2.83 -12.64 15.65
CA ARG A 343 -3.42 -12.37 14.34
C ARG A 343 -4.49 -13.41 14.02
N TYR A 344 -5.69 -13.22 14.56
CA TYR A 344 -6.85 -14.03 14.26
C TYR A 344 -8.17 -13.29 14.53
N LEU A 345 -9.09 -13.37 13.58
CA LEU A 345 -10.52 -13.10 13.78
C LEU A 345 -11.25 -14.45 13.77
N GLN A 346 -11.34 -15.05 14.95
CA GLN A 346 -12.06 -16.31 15.21
C GLN A 346 -13.49 -16.05 15.70
N PRO A 347 -14.40 -17.01 15.55
CA PRO A 347 -15.77 -16.94 16.07
C PRO A 347 -15.86 -17.18 17.58
N ASP A 348 -14.99 -16.52 18.35
CA ASP A 348 -15.02 -16.55 19.81
C ASP A 348 -16.12 -15.60 20.31
N LEU A 349 -17.25 -16.16 20.76
CA LEU A 349 -18.37 -15.38 21.29
C LEU A 349 -18.04 -14.68 22.61
N ASP A 350 -17.11 -15.19 23.42
CA ASP A 350 -16.68 -14.52 24.66
C ASP A 350 -15.82 -13.29 24.31
N TYR A 351 -14.92 -13.41 23.34
CA TYR A 351 -14.17 -12.27 22.81
C TYR A 351 -15.07 -11.23 22.12
N LEU A 352 -15.95 -11.67 21.21
CA LEU A 352 -16.78 -10.79 20.40
C LEU A 352 -17.91 -10.12 21.21
N SER A 353 -18.49 -10.78 22.22
CA SER A 353 -19.54 -10.17 23.07
C SER A 353 -19.03 -9.08 24.03
N ASN A 354 -17.71 -8.96 24.19
CA ASN A 354 -17.08 -7.85 24.92
C ASN A 354 -16.86 -6.60 24.05
N LYS A 355 -17.10 -6.68 22.73
CA LYS A 355 -16.97 -5.55 21.80
C LYS A 355 -18.26 -4.75 21.71
N ASN A 356 -18.13 -3.43 21.55
CA ASN A 356 -19.27 -2.57 21.25
C ASN A 356 -19.69 -2.69 19.78
N LYS A 357 -20.86 -2.13 19.45
CA LYS A 357 -21.42 -2.14 18.09
C LYS A 357 -20.46 -1.60 17.03
N SER A 358 -19.76 -0.50 17.31
CA SER A 358 -18.84 0.13 16.34
C SER A 358 -17.64 -0.78 16.04
N GLU A 359 -17.09 -1.45 17.07
CA GLU A 359 -15.99 -2.40 16.91
C GLU A 359 -16.40 -3.63 16.08
N LEU A 360 -17.59 -4.18 16.32
CA LEU A 360 -18.15 -5.28 15.53
C LEU A 360 -18.36 -4.87 14.06
N CYS A 361 -18.91 -3.67 13.82
CA CYS A 361 -19.08 -3.13 12.47
C CYS A 361 -17.77 -2.79 11.77
N GLU A 362 -16.73 -2.43 12.51
CA GLU A 362 -15.38 -2.26 11.96
C GLU A 362 -14.81 -3.63 11.55
N LEU A 363 -14.81 -4.63 12.43
CA LEU A 363 -14.32 -5.98 12.11
C LEU A 363 -15.04 -6.64 10.94
N LEU A 364 -16.35 -6.43 10.81
CA LEU A 364 -17.13 -6.87 9.66
C LEU A 364 -16.59 -6.28 8.36
N GLN A 365 -16.37 -4.97 8.30
CA GLN A 365 -15.83 -4.31 7.11
C GLN A 365 -14.36 -4.69 6.85
N TRP A 366 -13.56 -4.96 7.89
CA TRP A 366 -12.22 -5.50 7.76
C TRP A 366 -12.20 -6.95 7.23
N SER A 367 -13.21 -7.77 7.53
CA SER A 367 -13.34 -9.12 6.96
C SER A 367 -13.54 -9.09 5.44
N ASP A 368 -14.38 -8.19 4.94
CA ASP A 368 -14.55 -7.96 3.50
C ASP A 368 -13.31 -7.32 2.87
N LEU A 369 -12.62 -6.40 3.58
CA LEU A 369 -11.36 -5.80 3.09
C LEU A 369 -10.29 -6.86 2.86
N ILE A 370 -10.09 -7.78 3.81
CA ILE A 370 -9.07 -8.84 3.68
C ILE A 370 -9.39 -9.77 2.50
N ILE A 371 -10.65 -10.15 2.31
CA ILE A 371 -11.11 -10.89 1.13
C ILE A 371 -10.81 -10.11 -0.15
N PHE A 372 -11.13 -8.81 -0.17
CA PHE A 372 -10.99 -7.95 -1.34
C PHE A 372 -9.52 -7.70 -1.72
N ASP A 373 -8.69 -7.34 -0.75
CA ASP A 373 -7.24 -7.17 -0.90
C ASP A 373 -6.56 -8.50 -1.25
N TYR A 374 -7.06 -9.63 -0.76
CA TYR A 374 -6.59 -10.94 -1.19
C TYR A 374 -6.92 -11.14 -2.68
N LEU A 375 -8.18 -11.07 -3.11
CA LEU A 375 -8.57 -11.28 -4.52
C LEU A 375 -7.82 -10.36 -5.48
N THR A 376 -7.71 -9.08 -5.13
CA THR A 376 -7.00 -8.07 -5.93
C THR A 376 -5.48 -8.16 -5.79
N ALA A 377 -4.94 -8.80 -4.76
CA ALA A 377 -3.52 -8.68 -4.37
C ALA A 377 -3.10 -7.20 -4.18
N ASN A 378 -3.96 -6.38 -3.59
CA ASN A 378 -3.65 -4.97 -3.35
C ASN A 378 -2.58 -4.83 -2.26
N LEU A 379 -1.37 -4.51 -2.70
CA LEU A 379 -0.21 -4.36 -1.82
C LEU A 379 -0.20 -3.06 -1.01
N ASP A 380 -0.95 -2.02 -1.42
CA ASP A 380 -0.80 -0.64 -0.92
C ASP A 380 -1.78 -0.30 0.22
N ARG A 381 -1.99 -1.26 1.11
CA ARG A 381 -2.75 -1.17 2.36
C ARG A 381 -2.02 -1.95 3.47
N VAL A 382 -2.71 -2.85 4.17
CA VAL A 382 -2.17 -3.69 5.28
C VAL A 382 -0.88 -4.42 4.90
N VAL A 383 -0.79 -4.93 3.68
CA VAL A 383 0.42 -5.60 3.18
C VAL A 383 1.62 -4.67 3.12
N ASN A 384 1.44 -3.38 2.83
CA ASN A 384 2.49 -2.36 2.88
C ASN A 384 2.97 -2.15 4.33
N ASN A 385 2.05 -2.06 5.30
CA ASN A 385 2.38 -1.98 6.73
C ASN A 385 3.16 -3.24 7.18
N MET A 386 2.72 -4.43 6.79
CA MET A 386 3.38 -5.71 7.13
C MET A 386 4.76 -5.84 6.49
N PHE A 387 4.91 -5.50 5.21
CA PHE A 387 6.20 -5.54 4.51
C PHE A 387 7.20 -4.55 5.11
N ASN A 388 6.76 -3.34 5.48
CA ASN A 388 7.64 -2.33 6.07
C ASN A 388 7.93 -2.56 7.56
N LYS A 389 7.25 -3.51 8.25
CA LYS A 389 7.55 -3.88 9.64
C LYS A 389 9.01 -4.33 9.83
N GLN A 390 9.65 -4.86 8.78
CA GLN A 390 11.07 -5.25 8.81
C GLN A 390 12.04 -4.07 9.00
N TRP A 391 11.63 -2.84 8.65
CA TRP A 391 12.44 -1.62 8.78
C TRP A 391 12.00 -0.74 9.95
N ASN A 392 10.73 -0.83 10.35
CA ASN A 392 10.15 -0.06 11.46
C ASN A 392 9.06 -0.90 12.14
N ASP A 393 9.30 -1.32 13.38
CA ASP A 393 8.38 -2.19 14.12
C ASP A 393 7.01 -1.56 14.40
N GLN A 394 6.94 -0.22 14.44
CA GLN A 394 5.70 0.56 14.62
C GLN A 394 4.83 0.65 13.36
N MET A 395 5.23 0.07 12.21
CA MET A 395 4.43 0.17 10.98
C MET A 395 3.01 -0.39 11.10
N MET A 396 2.79 -1.39 11.97
CA MET A 396 1.46 -1.95 12.23
C MET A 396 0.60 -1.09 13.18
N ASN A 397 1.21 -0.13 13.89
CA ASN A 397 0.51 0.87 14.73
C ASN A 397 0.14 2.15 13.96
N ARG A 398 0.58 2.28 12.70
CA ARG A 398 0.15 3.35 11.78
C ARG A 398 -1.17 2.98 11.10
N PRO A 399 -1.94 3.96 10.58
CA PRO A 399 -3.06 3.69 9.70
C PRO A 399 -2.69 2.78 8.54
N ALA A 400 -3.67 2.03 8.01
CA ALA A 400 -3.52 1.35 6.74
C ALA A 400 -3.59 2.39 5.61
N HIS A 401 -2.61 2.37 4.71
CA HIS A 401 -2.58 3.32 3.60
C HIS A 401 -3.82 3.16 2.69
N ASN A 402 -4.26 4.27 2.08
CA ASN A 402 -5.47 4.38 1.25
C ASN A 402 -6.80 3.90 1.91
N LEU A 403 -6.83 3.65 3.22
CA LEU A 403 -8.02 3.19 3.95
C LEU A 403 -8.45 4.25 4.95
N GLU A 404 -9.65 4.76 4.75
CA GLU A 404 -10.21 5.84 5.53
C GLU A 404 -11.53 5.40 6.19
N LYS A 405 -11.89 6.04 7.30
CA LYS A 405 -13.15 5.85 8.01
C LYS A 405 -13.92 7.16 8.04
N SER A 406 -15.15 7.12 7.56
CA SER A 406 -16.07 8.25 7.61
C SER A 406 -16.74 8.37 8.99
N SER A 407 -17.43 9.49 9.22
CA SER A 407 -17.99 9.84 10.53
C SER A 407 -19.07 8.88 11.07
N ASP A 408 -19.71 8.08 10.22
CA ASP A 408 -20.67 7.03 10.63
C ASP A 408 -20.00 5.67 10.90
N GLY A 409 -18.68 5.56 10.70
CA GLY A 409 -17.91 4.33 10.85
C GLY A 409 -17.78 3.49 9.58
N HIS A 410 -18.23 3.98 8.42
CA HIS A 410 -18.02 3.28 7.16
C HIS A 410 -16.55 3.36 6.72
N LEU A 411 -15.93 2.21 6.44
CA LEU A 411 -14.59 2.12 5.84
C LEU A 411 -14.66 2.35 4.33
N VAL A 412 -13.82 3.24 3.82
CA VAL A 412 -13.76 3.63 2.41
C VAL A 412 -12.46 3.12 1.79
N PHE A 413 -12.61 2.32 0.74
CA PHE A 413 -11.51 1.67 0.04
C PHE A 413 -11.03 2.57 -1.11
N LEU A 414 -10.07 3.47 -0.82
CA LEU A 414 -9.47 4.39 -1.81
C LEU A 414 -8.26 3.76 -2.52
N ASP A 415 -7.78 4.41 -3.59
CA ASP A 415 -6.63 4.02 -4.44
C ASP A 415 -6.32 2.51 -4.56
N ASN A 416 -7.18 1.79 -5.27
CA ASN A 416 -7.09 0.36 -5.53
C ASN A 416 -6.29 0.05 -6.81
N GLU A 417 -5.57 1.01 -7.36
CA GLU A 417 -4.77 0.88 -8.58
C GLU A 417 -3.60 -0.11 -8.47
N SER A 418 -3.15 -0.35 -7.24
CA SER A 418 -2.12 -1.34 -6.91
C SER A 418 -2.66 -2.77 -6.88
N GLY A 419 -3.99 -2.94 -7.03
CA GLY A 419 -4.66 -4.23 -7.17
C GLY A 419 -4.73 -4.74 -8.61
N LEU A 420 -5.20 -5.98 -8.73
CA LEU A 420 -5.29 -6.80 -9.94
C LEU A 420 -3.99 -6.74 -10.73
N PHE A 421 -4.04 -6.34 -12.00
CA PHE A 421 -2.94 -6.20 -12.96
C PHE A 421 -1.57 -5.87 -12.34
N HIS A 422 -1.48 -4.79 -11.54
CA HIS A 422 -0.21 -4.41 -10.93
C HIS A 422 0.21 -5.36 -9.80
N GLY A 423 -0.66 -5.61 -8.81
CA GLY A 423 -0.40 -6.53 -7.70
C GLY A 423 -0.10 -7.96 -8.14
N TYR A 424 -0.75 -8.44 -9.20
CA TYR A 424 -0.54 -9.76 -9.80
C TYR A 424 0.86 -9.94 -10.39
N ARG A 425 1.54 -8.86 -10.82
CA ARG A 425 2.96 -8.90 -11.23
C ARG A 425 3.93 -9.02 -10.05
N LEU A 426 3.45 -8.84 -8.82
CA LEU A 426 4.27 -8.77 -7.61
C LEU A 426 3.90 -9.86 -6.56
N LEU A 427 3.06 -10.83 -6.96
CA LEU A 427 2.61 -11.93 -6.09
C LEU A 427 3.76 -12.73 -5.49
N ASP A 428 4.83 -13.02 -6.23
CA ASP A 428 5.99 -13.77 -5.74
C ASP A 428 6.62 -13.13 -4.49
N LYS A 429 6.49 -11.80 -4.34
CA LYS A 429 6.97 -11.03 -3.20
C LYS A 429 5.91 -10.82 -2.11
N TYR A 430 4.66 -10.53 -2.49
CA TYR A 430 3.63 -10.07 -1.56
C TYR A 430 2.56 -11.10 -1.18
N ALA A 431 2.41 -12.20 -1.94
CA ALA A 431 1.43 -13.25 -1.65
C ALA A 431 1.54 -13.85 -0.23
N PRO A 432 2.73 -14.05 0.37
CA PRO A 432 2.82 -14.55 1.75
C PRO A 432 2.13 -13.64 2.78
N PHE A 433 2.21 -12.32 2.62
CA PHE A 433 1.55 -11.37 3.53
C PHE A 433 0.02 -11.41 3.36
N HIS A 434 -0.47 -11.50 2.13
CA HIS A 434 -1.89 -11.73 1.85
C HIS A 434 -2.38 -13.06 2.44
N GLN A 435 -1.60 -14.14 2.33
CA GLN A 435 -1.96 -15.45 2.86
C GLN A 435 -2.06 -15.42 4.40
N VAL A 436 -1.10 -14.79 5.08
CA VAL A 436 -1.15 -14.61 6.55
C VAL A 436 -2.37 -13.81 7.01
N LEU A 437 -2.87 -12.86 6.21
CA LEU A 437 -4.13 -12.17 6.51
C LEU A 437 -5.35 -13.05 6.24
N LEU A 438 -5.39 -13.80 5.13
CA LEU A 438 -6.49 -14.72 4.84
C LEU A 438 -6.59 -15.85 5.87
N ASP A 439 -5.46 -16.47 6.24
CA ASP A 439 -5.39 -17.56 7.22
C ASP A 439 -5.87 -17.13 8.62
N SER A 440 -5.79 -15.82 8.92
CA SER A 440 -6.29 -15.24 10.17
C SER A 440 -7.81 -15.08 10.22
N LEU A 441 -8.50 -15.21 9.09
CA LEU A 441 -9.93 -14.93 8.97
C LEU A 441 -10.78 -16.19 9.10
N CYS A 442 -11.62 -16.25 10.14
CA CYS A 442 -12.65 -17.28 10.31
C CYS A 442 -14.04 -16.72 10.68
N VAL A 443 -14.28 -15.41 10.53
CA VAL A 443 -15.62 -14.80 10.58
C VAL A 443 -15.86 -14.01 9.29
N PHE A 444 -17.01 -14.23 8.64
CA PHE A 444 -17.26 -13.76 7.28
C PHE A 444 -18.64 -13.10 7.12
N ARG A 445 -18.79 -12.17 6.17
CA ARG A 445 -20.12 -11.73 5.72
C ARG A 445 -20.75 -12.82 4.84
N LYS A 446 -21.98 -13.24 5.14
CA LYS A 446 -22.59 -14.38 4.44
C LYS A 446 -22.77 -14.13 2.94
N SER A 447 -23.25 -12.93 2.57
CA SER A 447 -23.47 -12.57 1.16
C SER A 447 -22.20 -12.60 0.31
N THR A 448 -21.06 -12.25 0.91
CA THR A 448 -19.74 -12.27 0.25
C THR A 448 -19.33 -13.72 -0.03
N ILE A 449 -19.48 -14.62 0.95
CA ILE A 449 -19.17 -16.06 0.79
C ILE A 449 -20.12 -16.75 -0.17
N ASP A 450 -21.44 -16.51 -0.09
CA ASP A 450 -22.43 -17.07 -1.03
C ASP A 450 -22.09 -16.72 -2.49
N THR A 451 -21.61 -15.48 -2.71
CA THR A 451 -21.16 -15.01 -4.03
C THR A 451 -19.86 -15.67 -4.47
N ILE A 452 -18.89 -15.83 -3.56
CA ILE A 452 -17.62 -16.51 -3.82
C ILE A 452 -17.85 -17.99 -4.16
N GLU A 453 -18.63 -18.71 -3.37
CA GLU A 453 -18.98 -20.12 -3.60
C GLU A 453 -19.65 -20.31 -4.97
N ARG A 454 -20.59 -19.43 -5.32
CA ARG A 454 -21.23 -19.42 -6.64
C ARG A 454 -20.19 -19.26 -7.75
N LEU A 455 -19.33 -18.25 -7.67
CA LEU A 455 -18.32 -17.94 -8.68
C LEU A 455 -17.24 -19.03 -8.82
N VAL A 456 -16.87 -19.71 -7.72
CA VAL A 456 -15.98 -20.89 -7.75
C VAL A 456 -16.66 -22.05 -8.49
N LYS A 457 -17.94 -22.33 -8.20
CA LYS A 457 -18.70 -23.42 -8.82
C LYS A 457 -18.92 -23.24 -10.32
N SER A 458 -19.01 -22.01 -10.81
CA SER A 458 -19.23 -21.70 -12.24
C SER A 458 -17.98 -21.27 -13.01
N GLU A 459 -16.83 -21.08 -12.34
CA GLU A 459 -15.58 -20.52 -12.87
C GLU A 459 -15.75 -19.19 -13.65
N SER A 460 -16.86 -18.48 -13.42
CA SER A 460 -17.40 -17.44 -14.30
C SER A 460 -16.93 -16.02 -14.01
N ILE A 461 -16.02 -15.83 -13.04
CA ILE A 461 -15.66 -14.49 -12.53
C ILE A 461 -15.11 -13.55 -13.61
N GLY A 462 -14.31 -14.05 -14.56
CA GLY A 462 -13.76 -13.24 -15.65
C GLY A 462 -14.87 -12.74 -16.60
N ASP A 463 -15.80 -13.63 -16.92
CA ASP A 463 -16.93 -13.37 -17.80
C ASP A 463 -17.96 -12.42 -17.17
N GLU A 464 -18.30 -12.64 -15.90
CA GLU A 464 -19.23 -11.79 -15.15
C GLU A 464 -18.65 -10.41 -14.87
N LEU A 465 -17.37 -10.32 -14.49
CA LEU A 465 -16.69 -9.04 -14.28
C LEU A 465 -16.60 -8.24 -15.59
N GLN A 466 -16.26 -8.89 -16.71
CA GLN A 466 -16.21 -8.23 -18.02
C GLN A 466 -17.61 -7.78 -18.47
N LYS A 467 -18.64 -8.61 -18.35
CA LYS A 467 -20.04 -8.25 -18.67
C LYS A 467 -20.53 -7.10 -17.80
N LEU A 468 -20.25 -7.14 -16.49
CA LEU A 468 -20.62 -6.07 -15.57
C LEU A 468 -19.92 -4.75 -15.93
N PHE A 469 -18.63 -4.78 -16.26
CA PHE A 469 -17.86 -3.62 -16.71
C PHE A 469 -18.44 -3.03 -18.01
N GLU A 470 -18.60 -3.84 -19.06
CA GLU A 470 -19.11 -3.41 -20.37
C GLU A 470 -20.53 -2.84 -20.31
N ALA A 471 -21.41 -3.45 -19.50
CA ALA A 471 -22.78 -2.99 -19.33
C ALA A 471 -22.90 -1.68 -18.52
N ASN A 472 -21.87 -1.31 -17.73
CA ASN A 472 -21.95 -0.20 -16.78
C ASN A 472 -20.99 0.96 -17.09
N GLU A 473 -19.94 0.75 -17.90
CA GLU A 473 -18.93 1.77 -18.20
C GLU A 473 -18.99 2.19 -19.67
N PRO A 474 -19.51 3.39 -20.03
CA PRO A 474 -19.62 3.81 -21.42
C PRO A 474 -18.29 3.84 -22.20
N LEU A 475 -17.18 3.99 -21.47
CA LEU A 475 -15.82 4.08 -22.02
C LEU A 475 -15.04 2.77 -21.91
N PHE A 476 -15.70 1.62 -21.68
CA PHE A 476 -15.04 0.32 -21.51
C PHE A 476 -14.04 -0.01 -22.63
N LYS A 477 -14.28 0.45 -23.86
CA LYS A 477 -13.44 0.22 -25.05
C LYS A 477 -12.04 0.85 -24.97
N TYR A 478 -11.86 1.86 -24.12
CA TYR A 478 -10.57 2.51 -23.91
C TYR A 478 -9.66 1.76 -22.92
N ILE A 479 -10.21 0.75 -22.22
CA ILE A 479 -9.50 -0.04 -21.22
C ILE A 479 -9.34 -1.47 -21.75
N PRO A 480 -8.12 -2.04 -21.77
CA PRO A 480 -7.95 -3.42 -22.20
C PRO A 480 -8.74 -4.40 -21.31
N LYS A 481 -9.23 -5.48 -21.91
CA LYS A 481 -9.95 -6.55 -21.20
C LYS A 481 -9.05 -7.27 -20.20
N LEU A 482 -9.64 -7.97 -19.22
CA LEU A 482 -8.88 -8.90 -18.39
C LEU A 482 -8.19 -9.96 -19.28
N GLN A 483 -6.87 -10.07 -19.14
CA GLN A 483 -6.10 -11.10 -19.83
C GLN A 483 -6.36 -12.47 -19.18
N LYS A 484 -6.29 -13.57 -19.97
CA LYS A 484 -6.51 -14.94 -19.49
C LYS A 484 -5.66 -15.29 -18.26
N LYS A 485 -4.38 -14.85 -18.22
CA LYS A 485 -3.50 -15.03 -17.06
C LYS A 485 -4.08 -14.39 -15.78
N ASN A 486 -4.61 -13.18 -15.87
CA ASN A 486 -5.19 -12.49 -14.72
C ASN A 486 -6.49 -13.16 -14.26
N ILE A 487 -7.31 -13.69 -15.19
CA ILE A 487 -8.51 -14.47 -14.85
C ILE A 487 -8.13 -15.77 -14.14
N GLN A 488 -7.06 -16.47 -14.59
CA GLN A 488 -6.57 -17.67 -13.93
C GLN A 488 -6.07 -17.40 -12.50
N ILE A 489 -5.31 -16.32 -12.30
CA ILE A 489 -4.87 -15.87 -10.96
C ILE A 489 -6.08 -15.54 -10.08
N LEU A 490 -7.06 -14.80 -10.61
CA LEU A 490 -8.27 -14.41 -9.87
C LEU A 490 -9.11 -15.63 -9.48
N ASN A 491 -9.30 -16.61 -10.38
CA ASN A 491 -9.97 -17.88 -10.08
C ASN A 491 -9.24 -18.69 -9.00
N GLN A 492 -7.91 -18.78 -9.05
CA GLN A 492 -7.13 -19.47 -8.02
C GLN A 492 -7.32 -18.80 -6.66
N ARG A 493 -7.19 -17.47 -6.60
CA ARG A 493 -7.32 -16.71 -5.35
C ARG A 493 -8.74 -16.74 -4.78
N LEU A 494 -9.76 -16.83 -5.64
CA LEU A 494 -11.14 -17.07 -5.25
C LEU A 494 -11.33 -18.46 -4.61
N PHE A 495 -10.72 -19.49 -5.19
CA PHE A 495 -10.72 -20.84 -4.63
C PHE A 495 -9.95 -20.91 -3.29
N ASP A 496 -8.87 -20.15 -3.13
CA ASP A 496 -8.12 -20.08 -1.87
C ASP A 496 -8.97 -19.51 -0.72
N ILE A 497 -9.75 -18.46 -0.97
CA ILE A 497 -10.72 -17.93 0.02
C ILE A 497 -11.82 -18.94 0.32
N TYR A 498 -12.36 -19.61 -0.70
CA TYR A 498 -13.36 -20.66 -0.50
C TYR A 498 -12.82 -21.82 0.35
N ARG A 499 -11.56 -22.24 0.15
CA ARG A 499 -10.89 -23.24 0.99
C ARG A 499 -10.74 -22.79 2.45
N GLN A 500 -10.36 -21.53 2.68
CA GLN A 500 -10.27 -20.99 4.04
C GLN A 500 -11.65 -20.95 4.72
N PHE A 501 -12.70 -20.53 4.00
CA PHE A 501 -14.08 -20.62 4.48
C PHE A 501 -14.47 -22.06 4.86
N GLN A 502 -14.26 -23.03 3.96
CA GLN A 502 -14.58 -24.45 4.22
C GLN A 502 -13.84 -24.99 5.45
N ARG A 503 -12.55 -24.65 5.59
CA ARG A 503 -11.74 -24.98 6.78
C ARG A 503 -12.38 -24.40 8.04
N CYS A 504 -12.63 -23.10 8.12
CA CYS A 504 -13.25 -22.48 9.28
C CYS A 504 -14.63 -23.08 9.60
N TYR A 505 -15.47 -23.29 8.59
CA TYR A 505 -16.79 -23.92 8.76
C TYR A 505 -16.67 -25.34 9.34
N SER A 506 -15.73 -26.14 8.85
CA SER A 506 -15.47 -27.49 9.37
C SER A 506 -14.90 -27.53 10.79
N LEU A 507 -14.25 -26.45 11.24
CA LEU A 507 -13.68 -26.32 12.58
C LEU A 507 -14.72 -25.85 13.60
N TYR A 508 -15.51 -24.83 13.26
CA TYR A 508 -16.38 -24.12 14.20
C TYR A 508 -17.87 -24.44 14.08
N ASN A 509 -18.34 -25.03 12.98
CA ASN A 509 -19.73 -25.47 12.82
C ASN A 509 -19.90 -26.99 13.03
N LYS A 510 -19.17 -27.56 13.99
CA LYS A 510 -19.44 -28.92 14.48
C LYS A 510 -20.57 -28.86 15.50
N LYS A 511 -21.65 -29.58 15.21
CA LYS A 511 -22.77 -29.84 16.12
C LYS A 511 -22.36 -30.64 17.36
#